data_AF-A0AAU8PUS8-F1
#
_entry.id   AF-A0AAU8PUS8-F1
#
_cell.length_a   1.000
_cell.length_b   1.000
_cell.length_c   1.000
_cell.angle_alpha   90.00
_cell.angle_beta   90.00
_cell.angle_gamma   90.00
#
_symmetry.space_group_name_H-M   'P 1'
#
loop_
_entity.id
_entity.type
_entity.pdbx_description
1 polymer ?
#
loop_
_entity_poly.entity_id
_entity_poly.type
_entity_poly.pdbx_seq_one_letter_code
_entity_poly.pdbx_strand_id
1 'polypeptide(L)'
;MARQLLIANRDRYKDLLADSLAVEQALTADMDSCEFQLRGERPPLGAEVKVYDGSTLLFAGTVVRVELYDFLQEPDRYECVWKVSCFDYTFLLDRYLVNEEYEETDAISIVRDIVDKYCPGFTCPSSHPAPPRIDTIAFQYQRPSECIKQLLDRCPGWDWYVDYQKRVLFFPSATSPAPMSLTPGGPFTSFRYNVSIQDLRNRVYILGGTALSDWYTHTWKADGVARTWVLPHTPWYFFFTVDGIPQTLGIEGVHPEEEYAFLVNQEKKYLRCSKQTPTPPAGSVLAITYRYDMDIITVANNSDSQLELGRIQSNDGIVEHAVTNTSITSFEAAEALADSELASYSWPRVQGEFQTSFPGWAPGQEVEINLPDRGLEGKFTVRRVTITPFTESIWTYRIEFAGVMLGY
;
A
#
# COMPACT_ATOMS: atom_id res chain seq x y z
N MET A 1 -26.00 15.07 -27.84
CA MET A 1 -26.91 15.32 -26.69
C MET A 1 -26.29 16.46 -25.87
N ALA A 2 -27.10 17.22 -25.13
CA ALA A 2 -26.60 18.36 -24.36
C ALA A 2 -25.90 17.90 -23.06
N ARG A 3 -24.89 18.67 -22.62
CA ARG A 3 -24.22 18.49 -21.33
C ARG A 3 -25.17 18.89 -20.19
N GLN A 4 -25.02 18.26 -19.02
CA GLN A 4 -25.85 18.54 -17.85
C GLN A 4 -25.00 18.66 -16.59
N LEU A 5 -25.36 19.61 -15.72
CA LEU A 5 -24.78 19.75 -14.39
C LEU A 5 -25.94 19.74 -13.40
N LEU A 6 -26.16 18.60 -12.76
CA LEU A 6 -27.24 18.46 -11.77
C LEU A 6 -26.68 18.77 -10.38
N ILE A 7 -27.30 19.70 -9.67
CA ILE A 7 -27.00 20.03 -8.28
C ILE A 7 -28.29 19.89 -7.49
N ALA A 8 -28.31 19.00 -6.49
CA ALA A 8 -29.53 18.63 -5.77
C ALA A 8 -30.69 18.27 -6.73
N ASN A 9 -30.38 17.53 -7.80
CA ASN A 9 -31.30 17.12 -8.88
C ASN A 9 -31.88 18.27 -9.74
N ARG A 10 -31.40 19.51 -9.59
CA ARG A 10 -31.74 20.63 -10.48
C ARG A 10 -30.62 20.84 -11.50
N ASP A 11 -30.96 20.90 -12.79
CA ASP A 11 -29.99 21.25 -13.83
C ASP A 11 -29.61 22.72 -13.73
N ARG A 12 -28.31 22.96 -13.55
CA ARG A 12 -27.65 24.26 -13.39
C ARG A 12 -26.61 24.50 -14.49
N TYR A 13 -26.61 23.70 -15.57
CA TYR A 13 -25.60 23.83 -16.64
C TYR A 13 -25.58 25.22 -17.27
N LYS A 14 -26.73 25.89 -17.40
CA LYS A 14 -26.83 27.25 -17.94
C LYS A 14 -26.20 28.33 -17.05
N ASP A 15 -26.04 28.04 -15.77
CA ASP A 15 -25.47 28.98 -14.79
C ASP A 15 -23.94 28.81 -14.69
N LEU A 16 -23.39 27.77 -15.32
CA LEU A 16 -21.96 27.46 -15.35
C LEU A 16 -21.20 28.50 -16.16
N LEU A 17 -20.12 29.05 -15.59
CA LEU A 17 -19.21 29.91 -16.34
C LEU A 17 -18.41 29.05 -17.32
N ALA A 18 -18.24 29.55 -18.56
CA ALA A 18 -17.38 28.93 -19.56
C ALA A 18 -15.96 28.70 -18.99
N ASP A 19 -15.34 27.60 -19.40
CA ASP A 19 -13.97 27.20 -19.04
C ASP A 19 -13.69 27.08 -17.53
N SER A 20 -14.72 27.05 -16.70
CA SER A 20 -14.57 26.94 -15.24
C SER A 20 -14.64 25.52 -14.71
N LEU A 21 -15.23 24.59 -15.46
CA LEU A 21 -15.44 23.20 -15.04
C LEU A 21 -14.16 22.38 -15.20
N ALA A 22 -13.69 21.80 -14.11
CA ALA A 22 -12.60 20.85 -14.11
C ALA A 22 -13.00 19.63 -13.27
N VAL A 23 -12.95 18.44 -13.88
CA VAL A 23 -13.10 17.16 -13.17
C VAL A 23 -11.72 16.53 -13.10
N GLU A 24 -11.25 16.21 -11.90
CA GLU A 24 -10.00 15.51 -11.67
C GLU A 24 -10.31 14.11 -11.15
N GLN A 25 -9.87 13.11 -11.91
CA GLN A 25 -9.94 11.71 -11.52
C GLN A 25 -8.56 11.23 -11.13
N ALA A 26 -8.43 10.61 -9.96
CA ALA A 26 -7.16 10.11 -9.45
C ALA A 26 -7.13 8.58 -9.44
N LEU A 27 -5.95 7.99 -9.58
CA LEU A 27 -5.77 6.54 -9.47
C LEU A 27 -5.85 6.11 -8.02
N THR A 28 -6.42 4.93 -7.79
CA THR A 28 -6.59 4.26 -6.49
C THR A 28 -7.57 5.02 -5.58
N ALA A 29 -7.37 4.91 -4.28
CA ALA A 29 -8.21 5.46 -3.24
C ALA A 29 -7.91 6.93 -2.91
N ASP A 30 -7.45 7.67 -3.91
CA ASP A 30 -7.42 9.12 -3.87
C ASP A 30 -8.78 9.64 -4.34
N MET A 31 -9.26 10.70 -3.70
CA MET A 31 -10.60 11.21 -3.92
C MET A 31 -10.66 11.96 -5.25
N ASP A 32 -11.61 11.59 -6.13
CA ASP A 32 -11.89 12.41 -7.30
C ASP A 32 -12.46 13.76 -6.85
N SER A 33 -12.14 14.80 -7.60
CA SER A 33 -12.61 16.16 -7.32
C SER A 33 -13.22 16.82 -8.54
N CYS A 34 -14.12 17.76 -8.29
CA CYS A 34 -14.73 18.57 -9.33
C CYS A 34 -14.85 20.01 -8.86
N GLU A 35 -14.27 20.93 -9.64
CA GLU A 35 -14.37 22.35 -9.41
C GLU A 35 -15.10 23.04 -10.55
N PHE A 36 -15.94 24.02 -10.22
CA PHE A 36 -16.61 24.85 -11.20
C PHE A 36 -17.09 26.18 -10.62
N GLN A 37 -17.44 27.13 -11.48
CA GLN A 37 -17.99 28.42 -11.07
C GLN A 37 -19.43 28.58 -11.58
N LEU A 38 -20.33 29.01 -10.70
CA LEU A 38 -21.76 29.21 -11.01
C LEU A 38 -22.22 30.64 -10.77
N ARG A 39 -23.08 31.13 -11.65
CA ARG A 39 -23.84 32.37 -11.44
C ARG A 39 -25.10 32.13 -10.61
N GLY A 40 -25.54 33.20 -9.93
CA GLY A 40 -26.83 33.27 -9.28
C GLY A 40 -26.86 32.69 -7.88
N GLU A 41 -27.79 31.77 -7.62
CA GLU A 41 -28.06 31.26 -6.27
C GLU A 41 -26.93 30.37 -5.77
N ARG A 42 -26.52 30.60 -4.51
CA ARG A 42 -25.52 29.81 -3.79
C ARG A 42 -25.93 28.34 -3.74
N PRO A 43 -25.10 27.41 -4.24
CA PRO A 43 -25.34 25.97 -4.08
C PRO A 43 -25.35 25.55 -2.60
N PRO A 44 -26.21 24.60 -2.19
CA PRO A 44 -26.20 24.09 -0.82
C PRO A 44 -24.94 23.26 -0.56
N LEU A 45 -24.32 23.46 0.60
CA LEU A 45 -23.26 22.56 1.10
C LEU A 45 -23.86 21.18 1.38
N GLY A 46 -23.11 20.12 1.04
CA GLY A 46 -23.57 18.74 1.18
C GLY A 46 -24.52 18.27 0.08
N ALA A 47 -24.83 19.11 -0.91
CA ALA A 47 -25.70 18.71 -2.03
C ALA A 47 -24.99 17.71 -2.96
N GLU A 48 -25.77 16.79 -3.53
CA GLU A 48 -25.26 15.87 -4.56
C GLU A 48 -25.06 16.61 -5.89
N VAL A 49 -23.92 16.38 -6.52
CA VAL A 49 -23.54 16.94 -7.83
C VAL A 49 -23.31 15.81 -8.81
N LYS A 50 -23.83 15.94 -10.03
CA LYS A 50 -23.57 15.03 -11.14
C LYS A 50 -23.27 15.81 -12.41
N VAL A 51 -22.19 15.43 -13.10
CA VAL A 51 -21.77 16.02 -14.37
C VAL A 51 -21.96 14.98 -15.47
N TYR A 52 -22.77 15.30 -16.47
CA TYR A 52 -23.02 14.43 -17.62
C TYR A 52 -22.52 15.06 -18.91
N ASP A 53 -21.94 14.23 -19.77
CA ASP A 53 -21.76 14.50 -21.18
C ASP A 53 -22.62 13.55 -22.01
N GLY A 54 -23.76 14.04 -22.47
CA GLY A 54 -24.80 13.20 -23.05
C GLY A 54 -25.29 12.13 -22.07
N SER A 55 -25.06 10.86 -22.37
CA SER A 55 -25.41 9.73 -21.49
C SER A 55 -24.29 9.31 -20.53
N THR A 56 -23.08 9.85 -20.71
CA THR A 56 -21.91 9.46 -19.92
C THR A 56 -21.83 10.30 -18.64
N LEU A 57 -21.76 9.64 -17.49
CA LEU A 57 -21.53 10.30 -16.20
C LEU A 57 -20.03 10.52 -16.01
N LEU A 58 -19.59 11.78 -16.02
CA LEU A 58 -18.18 12.15 -15.88
C LEU A 58 -17.77 12.32 -14.42
N PHE A 59 -18.70 12.76 -13.56
CA PHE A 59 -18.43 12.94 -12.13
C PHE A 59 -19.72 12.81 -11.33
N ALA A 60 -19.64 12.20 -10.15
CA ALA A 60 -20.69 12.29 -9.15
C ALA A 60 -20.10 12.41 -7.74
N GLY A 61 -20.67 13.30 -6.94
CA GLY A 61 -20.11 13.58 -5.63
C GLY A 61 -20.94 14.54 -4.80
N THR A 62 -20.30 15.15 -3.81
CA THR A 62 -20.90 16.04 -2.82
C THR A 62 -20.24 17.41 -2.84
N VAL A 63 -21.03 18.48 -2.76
CA VAL A 63 -20.51 19.85 -2.56
C VAL A 63 -19.86 19.94 -1.18
N VAL A 64 -18.56 20.16 -1.13
CA VAL A 64 -17.80 20.24 0.12
C VAL A 64 -17.45 21.68 0.46
N ARG A 65 -17.29 22.53 -0.57
CA ARG A 65 -16.98 23.95 -0.39
C ARG A 65 -17.72 24.82 -1.39
N VAL A 66 -18.17 25.99 -0.91
CA VAL A 66 -18.77 27.04 -1.73
C VAL A 66 -18.22 28.39 -1.26
N GLU A 67 -17.55 29.09 -2.16
CA GLU A 67 -16.91 30.39 -1.92
C GLU A 67 -17.55 31.45 -2.81
N LEU A 68 -17.84 32.64 -2.28
CA LEU A 68 -18.23 33.78 -3.10
C LEU A 68 -16.96 34.24 -3.83
N TYR A 69 -16.89 33.96 -5.13
CA TYR A 69 -15.70 34.16 -5.93
C TYR A 69 -15.66 35.56 -6.54
N ASP A 70 -16.79 36.00 -7.09
CA ASP A 70 -16.89 37.30 -7.76
C ASP A 70 -18.31 37.87 -7.71
N PHE A 71 -18.44 39.13 -8.09
CA PHE A 71 -19.70 39.86 -8.21
C PHE A 71 -19.76 40.54 -9.58
N LEU A 72 -20.55 39.97 -10.49
CA LEU A 72 -20.74 40.55 -11.82
C LEU A 72 -21.73 41.71 -11.73
N GLN A 73 -21.24 42.90 -12.02
CA GLN A 73 -22.05 44.11 -12.10
C GLN A 73 -22.44 44.36 -13.56
N GLU A 74 -23.70 44.11 -13.87
CA GLU A 74 -24.33 44.56 -15.11
C GLU A 74 -25.21 45.79 -14.83
N PRO A 75 -25.52 46.64 -15.83
CA PRO A 75 -26.21 47.91 -15.62
C PRO A 75 -27.52 47.82 -14.80
N ASP A 76 -28.23 46.68 -14.91
CA ASP A 76 -29.53 46.45 -14.27
C ASP A 76 -29.58 45.21 -13.34
N ARG A 77 -28.47 44.47 -13.17
CA ARG A 77 -28.44 43.28 -12.29
C ARG A 77 -27.09 43.08 -11.61
N TYR A 78 -27.16 42.52 -10.41
CA TYR A 78 -26.03 42.02 -9.66
C TYR A 78 -26.10 40.50 -9.62
N GLU A 79 -25.08 39.81 -10.13
CA GLU A 79 -24.98 38.36 -10.08
C GLU A 79 -23.77 37.92 -9.28
N CYS A 80 -24.02 37.19 -8.18
CA CYS A 80 -22.96 36.49 -7.48
C CYS A 80 -22.40 35.38 -8.35
N VAL A 81 -21.07 35.24 -8.35
CA VAL A 81 -20.38 34.07 -8.88
C VAL A 81 -19.84 33.27 -7.71
N TRP A 82 -20.21 31.99 -7.66
CA TRP A 82 -19.80 31.05 -6.61
C TRP A 82 -18.79 30.07 -7.18
N LYS A 83 -17.61 29.96 -6.56
CA LYS A 83 -16.70 28.85 -6.80
C LYS A 83 -17.14 27.68 -5.92
N VAL A 84 -17.31 26.52 -6.55
CA VAL A 84 -17.80 25.30 -5.91
C VAL A 84 -16.72 24.23 -6.05
N SER A 85 -16.37 23.59 -4.93
CA SER A 85 -15.48 22.43 -4.91
C SER A 85 -16.26 21.23 -4.38
N CYS A 86 -16.18 20.14 -5.12
CA CYS A 86 -16.86 18.89 -4.84
C CYS A 86 -15.83 17.77 -4.71
N PHE A 87 -16.12 16.82 -3.83
CA PHE A 87 -15.43 15.54 -3.77
C PHE A 87 -16.38 14.43 -4.13
N ASP A 88 -15.85 13.32 -4.63
CA ASP A 88 -16.62 12.11 -4.91
C ASP A 88 -17.32 11.53 -3.67
N TYR A 89 -17.92 10.35 -3.85
CA TYR A 89 -18.59 9.66 -2.77
C TYR A 89 -17.63 9.04 -1.74
N THR A 90 -16.32 9.02 -1.96
CA THR A 90 -15.34 8.61 -0.95
C THR A 90 -15.43 9.52 0.28
N PHE A 91 -15.73 10.81 0.10
CA PHE A 91 -16.04 11.72 1.22
C PHE A 91 -17.22 11.24 2.08
N LEU A 92 -18.25 10.66 1.45
CA LEU A 92 -19.42 10.14 2.17
C LEU A 92 -19.16 8.76 2.77
N LEU A 93 -18.29 7.95 2.15
CA LEU A 93 -17.82 6.67 2.65
C LEU A 93 -17.13 6.86 4.01
N ASP A 94 -16.26 7.86 4.11
CA ASP A 94 -15.40 8.11 5.28
C ASP A 94 -16.07 8.85 6.45
N ARG A 95 -17.40 8.90 6.49
CA ARG A 95 -18.15 9.65 7.52
C ARG A 95 -18.09 9.03 8.91
N TYR A 96 -17.88 7.73 9.00
CA TYR A 96 -17.81 6.99 10.26
C TYR A 96 -16.42 6.40 10.47
N LEU A 97 -16.15 5.97 11.69
CA LEU A 97 -14.87 5.34 12.08
C LEU A 97 -15.12 3.87 12.37
N VAL A 98 -14.28 3.02 11.80
CA VAL A 98 -14.26 1.57 11.99
C VAL A 98 -13.46 1.23 13.24
N ASN A 99 -14.03 0.38 14.09
CA ASN A 99 -13.34 -0.19 15.25
C ASN A 99 -13.69 -1.67 15.37
N GLU A 100 -12.96 -2.52 14.65
CA GLU A 100 -13.23 -3.95 14.46
C GLU A 100 -11.92 -4.72 14.37
N GLU A 101 -11.99 -6.01 14.69
CA GLU A 101 -10.89 -6.97 14.55
C GLU A 101 -11.38 -8.19 13.80
N TYR A 102 -10.56 -8.68 12.87
CA TYR A 102 -10.86 -9.83 12.03
C TYR A 102 -9.71 -10.84 12.10
N GLU A 103 -10.08 -12.11 12.21
CA GLU A 103 -9.15 -13.23 12.17
C GLU A 103 -9.61 -14.22 11.10
N GLU A 104 -8.67 -14.81 10.36
CA GLU A 104 -8.92 -15.90 9.42
C GLU A 104 -10.10 -15.61 8.46
N THR A 105 -10.16 -14.39 7.92
CA THR A 105 -11.30 -13.91 7.13
C THR A 105 -10.86 -13.44 5.74
N ASP A 106 -11.64 -13.76 4.71
CA ASP A 106 -11.36 -13.31 3.34
C ASP A 106 -11.46 -11.79 3.22
N ALA A 107 -10.52 -11.15 2.51
CA ALA A 107 -10.44 -9.69 2.42
C ALA A 107 -11.75 -9.03 1.95
N ILE A 108 -12.44 -9.60 0.94
CA ILE A 108 -13.73 -9.06 0.46
C ILE A 108 -14.85 -9.15 1.53
N SER A 109 -14.80 -10.16 2.40
CA SER A 109 -15.77 -10.31 3.49
C SER A 109 -15.55 -9.23 4.55
N ILE A 110 -14.29 -8.89 4.83
CA ILE A 110 -13.90 -7.77 5.70
C ILE A 110 -14.42 -6.44 5.10
N VAL A 111 -14.12 -6.16 3.83
CA VAL A 111 -14.60 -4.93 3.15
C VAL A 111 -16.13 -4.84 3.19
N ARG A 112 -16.83 -5.94 2.91
CA ARG A 112 -18.30 -5.97 2.94
C ARG A 112 -18.83 -5.67 4.34
N ASP A 113 -18.29 -6.29 5.38
CA ASP A 113 -18.71 -6.02 6.76
C ASP A 113 -18.51 -4.55 7.15
N ILE A 114 -17.37 -3.97 6.76
CA ILE A 114 -17.08 -2.54 6.97
C ILE A 114 -18.11 -1.67 6.24
N VAL A 115 -18.39 -1.96 4.97
CA VAL A 115 -19.35 -1.18 4.16
C VAL A 115 -20.76 -1.28 4.74
N ASP A 116 -21.21 -2.48 5.11
CA ASP A 116 -22.56 -2.72 5.62
C ASP A 116 -22.79 -2.05 6.99
N LYS A 117 -21.78 -2.03 7.87
CA LYS A 117 -21.88 -1.43 9.21
C LYS A 117 -21.63 0.08 9.23
N TYR A 118 -20.63 0.56 8.48
CA TYR A 118 -20.08 1.91 8.64
C TYR A 118 -20.35 2.83 7.44
N CYS A 119 -20.85 2.33 6.31
CA CYS A 119 -21.02 3.11 5.07
C CYS A 119 -22.49 3.15 4.61
N PRO A 120 -23.39 3.85 5.31
CA PRO A 120 -24.81 3.84 4.96
C PRO A 120 -25.07 4.40 3.56
N GLY A 121 -25.81 3.64 2.75
CA GLY A 121 -26.12 4.01 1.36
C GLY A 121 -25.07 3.58 0.34
N PHE A 122 -24.03 2.85 0.76
CA PHE A 122 -23.08 2.17 -0.10
C PHE A 122 -23.40 0.69 -0.21
N THR A 123 -22.85 0.05 -1.23
CA THR A 123 -22.92 -1.41 -1.41
C THR A 123 -21.54 -1.94 -1.77
N CYS A 124 -21.24 -3.18 -1.39
CA CYS A 124 -20.01 -3.86 -1.79
C CYS A 124 -20.37 -5.14 -2.56
N PRO A 125 -20.34 -5.10 -3.91
CA PRO A 125 -20.58 -6.30 -4.71
C PRO A 125 -19.46 -7.33 -4.50
N SER A 126 -19.74 -8.60 -4.82
CA SER A 126 -18.71 -9.65 -4.78
C SER A 126 -17.60 -9.39 -5.78
N SER A 127 -16.35 -9.55 -5.35
CA SER A 127 -15.18 -9.53 -6.21
C SER A 127 -14.94 -10.91 -6.83
N HIS A 128 -14.44 -10.95 -8.06
CA HIS A 128 -13.94 -12.19 -8.68
C HIS A 128 -12.62 -11.93 -9.39
N PRO A 129 -11.59 -12.79 -9.27
CA PRO A 129 -11.42 -13.97 -8.40
C PRO A 129 -11.61 -13.75 -6.89
N ALA A 130 -11.55 -14.82 -6.09
CA ALA A 130 -11.57 -14.71 -4.63
C ALA A 130 -10.25 -14.09 -4.12
N PRO A 131 -10.30 -13.12 -3.19
CA PRO A 131 -9.09 -12.50 -2.65
C PRO A 131 -8.37 -13.39 -1.63
N PRO A 132 -7.12 -13.05 -1.28
CA PRO A 132 -6.40 -13.67 -0.17
C PRO A 132 -7.19 -13.62 1.13
N ARG A 133 -6.94 -14.63 1.98
CA ARG A 133 -7.42 -14.68 3.35
C ARG A 133 -6.46 -13.92 4.25
N ILE A 134 -6.99 -13.20 5.22
CA ILE A 134 -6.23 -12.40 6.16
C ILE A 134 -6.19 -13.15 7.50
N ASP A 135 -4.99 -13.49 7.96
CA ASP A 135 -4.79 -14.20 9.23
C ASP A 135 -5.28 -13.35 10.41
N THR A 136 -4.79 -12.11 10.53
CA THR A 136 -5.23 -11.13 11.53
C THR A 136 -5.12 -9.70 11.00
N ILE A 137 -6.12 -8.87 11.30
CA ILE A 137 -6.11 -7.42 11.11
C ILE A 137 -7.06 -6.74 12.09
N ALA A 138 -6.64 -5.61 12.65
CA ALA A 138 -7.44 -4.81 13.57
C ALA A 138 -7.43 -3.34 13.14
N PHE A 139 -8.60 -2.72 13.19
CA PHE A 139 -8.81 -1.31 12.90
C PHE A 139 -9.22 -0.59 14.18
N GLN A 140 -8.52 0.49 14.52
CA GLN A 140 -8.78 1.26 15.74
C GLN A 140 -9.15 2.70 15.40
N TYR A 141 -10.45 2.97 15.29
CA TYR A 141 -11.01 4.29 14.97
C TYR A 141 -10.43 4.91 13.69
N GLN A 142 -10.44 4.13 12.61
CA GLN A 142 -9.90 4.55 11.31
C GLN A 142 -11.04 4.73 10.30
N ARG A 143 -10.81 5.53 9.25
CA ARG A 143 -11.82 5.70 8.19
C ARG A 143 -11.94 4.43 7.36
N PRO A 144 -13.13 4.07 6.84
CA PRO A 144 -13.30 2.96 5.92
C PRO A 144 -12.28 2.93 4.78
N SER A 145 -11.98 4.06 4.14
CA SER A 145 -10.97 4.13 3.09
C SER A 145 -9.56 3.73 3.57
N GLU A 146 -9.18 4.16 4.77
CA GLU A 146 -7.89 3.83 5.40
C GLU A 146 -7.83 2.34 5.77
N CYS A 147 -8.93 1.77 6.27
CA CYS A 147 -9.03 0.34 6.55
C CYS A 147 -8.84 -0.50 5.29
N ILE A 148 -9.49 -0.13 4.18
CA ILE A 148 -9.36 -0.85 2.91
C ILE A 148 -7.94 -0.66 2.33
N LYS A 149 -7.33 0.52 2.47
CA LYS A 149 -5.91 0.75 2.11
C LYS A 149 -4.97 -0.17 2.89
N GLN A 150 -5.14 -0.31 4.21
CA GLN A 150 -4.33 -1.24 5.01
C GLN A 150 -4.58 -2.71 4.64
N LEU A 151 -5.79 -3.04 4.21
CA LEU A 151 -6.11 -4.37 3.70
C LEU A 151 -5.35 -4.67 2.39
N LEU A 152 -5.17 -3.67 1.52
CA LEU A 152 -4.39 -3.82 0.28
C LEU A 152 -2.92 -4.15 0.55
N ASP A 153 -2.32 -3.66 1.63
CA ASP A 153 -0.96 -4.01 2.03
C ASP A 153 -0.81 -5.52 2.29
N ARG A 154 -1.91 -6.21 2.60
CA ARG A 154 -1.99 -7.67 2.80
C ARG A 154 -2.49 -8.42 1.57
N CYS A 155 -2.86 -7.72 0.51
CA CYS A 155 -3.44 -8.26 -0.72
C CYS A 155 -2.68 -7.73 -1.95
N PRO A 156 -1.43 -8.18 -2.19
CA PRO A 156 -0.64 -7.69 -3.32
C PRO A 156 -1.36 -7.98 -4.65
N GLY A 157 -1.36 -6.98 -5.54
CA GLY A 157 -2.04 -7.07 -6.85
C GLY A 157 -3.55 -6.86 -6.78
N TRP A 158 -4.07 -6.30 -5.68
CA TRP A 158 -5.45 -5.84 -5.56
C TRP A 158 -5.53 -4.32 -5.52
N ASP A 159 -6.68 -3.79 -5.89
CA ASP A 159 -7.00 -2.36 -5.81
C ASP A 159 -8.47 -2.16 -5.43
N TRP A 160 -8.83 -0.93 -5.09
CA TRP A 160 -10.21 -0.57 -4.80
C TRP A 160 -10.54 0.85 -5.24
N TYR A 161 -11.81 1.09 -5.54
CA TYR A 161 -12.35 2.44 -5.71
C TYR A 161 -13.85 2.47 -5.39
N VAL A 162 -14.37 3.68 -5.20
CA VAL A 162 -15.80 3.95 -5.09
C VAL A 162 -16.30 4.45 -6.44
N ASP A 163 -17.26 3.76 -7.04
CA ASP A 163 -17.84 4.27 -8.27
C ASP A 163 -18.94 5.31 -8.01
N TYR A 164 -19.36 5.98 -9.09
CA TYR A 164 -20.42 6.98 -9.04
C TYR A 164 -21.83 6.39 -8.81
N GLN A 165 -21.95 5.09 -8.59
CA GLN A 165 -23.16 4.40 -8.15
C GLN A 165 -23.12 4.03 -6.65
N LYS A 166 -22.12 4.52 -5.90
CA LYS A 166 -21.89 4.21 -4.47
C LYS A 166 -21.62 2.71 -4.25
N ARG A 167 -20.96 2.06 -5.21
CA ARG A 167 -20.44 0.71 -5.05
C ARG A 167 -18.97 0.79 -4.69
N VAL A 168 -18.60 0.14 -3.59
CA VAL A 168 -17.20 -0.05 -3.17
C VAL A 168 -16.70 -1.31 -3.88
N LEU A 169 -15.90 -1.11 -4.91
CA LEU A 169 -15.34 -2.19 -5.72
C LEU A 169 -13.96 -2.54 -5.20
N PHE A 170 -13.78 -3.79 -4.80
CA PHE A 170 -12.49 -4.37 -4.42
C PHE A 170 -12.17 -5.46 -5.45
N PHE A 171 -11.05 -5.36 -6.16
CA PHE A 171 -10.80 -6.19 -7.35
C PHE A 171 -9.31 -6.41 -7.55
N PRO A 172 -8.88 -7.49 -8.25
CA PRO A 172 -7.48 -7.61 -8.62
C PRO A 172 -7.13 -6.51 -9.61
N SER A 173 -5.97 -5.89 -9.44
CA SER A 173 -5.42 -4.91 -10.37
C SER A 173 -5.23 -5.59 -11.73
N ALA A 174 -6.18 -5.37 -12.64
CA ALA A 174 -6.08 -5.82 -14.01
C ALA A 174 -5.54 -4.67 -14.86
N THR A 175 -4.59 -4.96 -15.73
CA THR A 175 -4.09 -4.01 -16.71
C THR A 175 -5.20 -3.70 -17.72
N SER A 176 -5.88 -2.57 -17.54
CA SER A 176 -6.78 -2.05 -18.57
C SER A 176 -5.94 -1.29 -19.60
N PRO A 177 -6.02 -1.59 -20.90
CA PRO A 177 -5.31 -0.78 -21.89
C PRO A 177 -5.88 0.65 -21.92
N ALA A 178 -5.01 1.63 -22.09
CA ALA A 178 -5.39 3.00 -22.42
C ALA A 178 -6.10 3.06 -23.79
N PRO A 179 -6.93 4.08 -24.03
CA PRO A 179 -7.70 4.20 -25.27
C PRO A 179 -6.84 4.43 -26.53
N MET A 180 -5.58 4.84 -26.36
CA MET A 180 -4.59 4.96 -27.43
C MET A 180 -3.15 4.84 -26.88
N SER A 181 -2.20 4.50 -27.76
CA SER A 181 -0.76 4.60 -27.50
C SER A 181 -0.18 5.92 -28.01
N LEU A 182 0.94 6.35 -27.43
CA LEU A 182 1.63 7.59 -27.82
C LEU A 182 2.75 7.26 -28.80
N THR A 183 2.61 7.72 -30.04
CA THR A 183 3.60 7.54 -31.12
C THR A 183 3.96 8.90 -31.76
N PRO A 184 5.09 9.02 -32.46
CA PRO A 184 5.49 10.29 -33.06
C PRO A 184 4.43 10.79 -34.05
N GLY A 185 3.97 12.03 -33.87
CA GLY A 185 2.89 12.62 -34.66
C GLY A 185 1.46 12.21 -34.26
N GLY A 186 1.29 11.46 -33.16
CA GLY A 186 -0.02 11.08 -32.64
C GLY A 186 -0.87 12.26 -32.12
N PRO A 187 -2.17 12.05 -31.84
CA PRO A 187 -3.12 13.10 -31.46
C PRO A 187 -2.99 13.50 -29.98
N PHE A 188 -1.82 14.00 -29.59
CA PHE A 188 -1.54 14.54 -28.27
C PHE A 188 -0.62 15.75 -28.33
N THR A 189 -0.63 16.56 -27.28
CA THR A 189 0.14 17.80 -27.16
C THR A 189 0.70 17.95 -25.75
N SER A 190 1.54 18.96 -25.53
CA SER A 190 2.07 19.33 -24.20
C SER A 190 2.78 18.19 -23.45
N PHE A 191 3.32 17.22 -24.20
CA PHE A 191 4.02 16.07 -23.65
C PHE A 191 5.31 16.52 -22.96
N ARG A 192 5.44 16.16 -21.68
CA ARG A 192 6.62 16.41 -20.87
C ARG A 192 6.78 15.30 -19.84
N TYR A 193 8.01 14.97 -19.51
CA TYR A 193 8.31 13.97 -18.49
C TYR A 193 9.60 14.32 -17.75
N ASN A 194 9.73 13.74 -16.57
CA ASN A 194 10.92 13.76 -15.74
C ASN A 194 11.30 12.32 -15.42
N VAL A 195 12.60 12.07 -15.33
CA VAL A 195 13.16 10.82 -14.85
C VAL A 195 13.99 11.12 -13.60
N SER A 196 13.77 10.36 -12.53
CA SER A 196 14.45 10.53 -11.25
C SER A 196 15.02 9.21 -10.73
N ILE A 197 16.25 9.30 -10.20
CA ILE A 197 16.92 8.23 -9.44
C ILE A 197 16.95 8.52 -7.94
N GLN A 198 16.28 9.58 -7.47
CA GLN A 198 16.38 10.04 -6.08
C GLN A 198 15.95 8.97 -5.07
N ASP A 199 14.90 8.21 -5.39
CA ASP A 199 14.38 7.13 -4.54
C ASP A 199 14.87 5.74 -4.96
N LEU A 200 15.81 5.65 -5.91
CA LEU A 200 16.24 4.39 -6.48
C LEU A 200 16.98 3.56 -5.42
N ARG A 201 16.60 2.28 -5.30
CA ARG A 201 17.26 1.31 -4.43
C ARG A 201 17.21 -0.06 -5.09
N ASN A 202 18.37 -0.51 -5.55
CA ASN A 202 18.53 -1.79 -6.25
C ASN A 202 19.28 -2.83 -5.42
N ARG A 203 19.58 -2.50 -4.16
CA ARG A 203 19.89 -3.44 -3.08
C ARG A 203 19.16 -3.02 -1.81
N VAL A 204 18.35 -3.91 -1.26
CA VAL A 204 17.54 -3.62 -0.07
C VAL A 204 17.88 -4.59 1.04
N TYR A 205 18.16 -4.04 2.23
CA TYR A 205 18.32 -4.78 3.47
C TYR A 205 17.06 -4.65 4.31
N ILE A 206 16.51 -5.76 4.76
CA ILE A 206 15.41 -5.79 5.73
C ILE A 206 15.99 -6.18 7.09
N LEU A 207 15.90 -5.26 8.04
CA LEU A 207 16.26 -5.45 9.44
C LEU A 207 14.97 -5.71 10.22
N GLY A 208 14.64 -6.98 10.40
CA GLY A 208 13.43 -7.44 11.06
C GLY A 208 13.52 -7.39 12.59
N GLY A 209 12.56 -8.03 13.25
CA GLY A 209 12.66 -8.38 14.67
C GLY A 209 13.53 -9.62 14.86
N THR A 210 13.08 -10.51 15.74
CA THR A 210 13.75 -11.79 16.00
C THR A 210 12.89 -12.96 15.56
N ALA A 211 13.53 -14.00 15.05
CA ALA A 211 12.93 -15.32 14.85
C ALA A 211 13.59 -16.33 15.78
N LEU A 212 12.89 -17.43 16.07
CA LEU A 212 13.52 -18.57 16.75
C LEU A 212 14.38 -19.35 15.76
N SER A 213 15.64 -19.60 16.13
CA SER A 213 16.56 -20.45 15.38
C SER A 213 16.01 -21.84 15.14
N ASP A 214 16.63 -22.59 14.23
CA ASP A 214 16.49 -24.05 14.23
C ASP A 214 17.00 -24.66 15.54
N TRP A 215 16.66 -25.92 15.78
CA TRP A 215 17.14 -26.66 16.94
C TRP A 215 18.66 -26.69 16.99
N TYR A 216 19.23 -26.06 18.01
CA TYR A 216 20.66 -26.00 18.26
C TYR A 216 21.03 -26.90 19.44
N THR A 217 22.02 -27.75 19.26
CA THR A 217 22.51 -28.62 20.32
C THR A 217 23.89 -28.17 20.76
N HIS A 218 24.01 -27.84 22.04
CA HIS A 218 25.28 -27.51 22.67
C HIS A 218 25.72 -28.65 23.59
N THR A 219 26.98 -29.05 23.47
CA THR A 219 27.52 -30.20 24.19
C THR A 219 28.72 -29.82 25.05
N TRP A 220 28.80 -30.43 26.23
CA TRP A 220 29.95 -30.39 27.10
C TRP A 220 30.39 -31.80 27.46
N LYS A 221 31.66 -31.93 27.82
CA LYS A 221 32.20 -33.13 28.47
C LYS A 221 32.38 -32.84 29.95
N ALA A 222 31.71 -33.60 30.81
CA ALA A 222 31.83 -33.46 32.25
C ALA A 222 33.25 -33.83 32.72
N ASP A 223 33.77 -33.06 33.67
CA ASP A 223 35.09 -33.25 34.30
C ASP A 223 35.00 -33.98 35.66
N GLY A 224 33.79 -34.31 36.11
CA GLY A 224 33.55 -34.91 37.43
C GLY A 224 33.49 -33.91 38.59
N VAL A 225 33.66 -32.61 38.33
CA VAL A 225 33.76 -31.56 39.37
C VAL A 225 32.77 -30.43 39.11
N ALA A 226 32.70 -29.92 37.88
CA ALA A 226 31.82 -28.84 37.50
C ALA A 226 30.36 -29.22 37.69
N ARG A 227 29.57 -28.26 38.21
CA ARG A 227 28.12 -28.37 38.40
C ARG A 227 27.35 -27.27 37.67
N THR A 228 28.04 -26.46 36.87
CA THR A 228 27.47 -25.33 36.14
C THR A 228 28.18 -25.20 34.78
N TRP A 229 27.40 -25.02 33.72
CA TRP A 229 27.87 -24.95 32.34
C TRP A 229 27.24 -23.76 31.64
N VAL A 230 28.08 -22.91 31.03
CA VAL A 230 27.65 -21.66 30.39
C VAL A 230 27.07 -21.95 29.01
N LEU A 231 25.92 -21.35 28.72
CA LEU A 231 25.25 -21.39 27.43
C LEU A 231 25.71 -20.22 26.55
N PRO A 232 25.93 -20.44 25.25
CA PRO A 232 26.27 -19.34 24.34
C PRO A 232 25.09 -18.40 24.07
N HIS A 233 23.86 -18.90 24.12
CA HIS A 233 22.65 -18.12 23.84
C HIS A 233 21.59 -18.31 24.94
N THR A 234 20.63 -17.39 25.01
CA THR A 234 19.44 -17.54 25.86
C THR A 234 18.57 -18.67 25.29
N PRO A 235 18.32 -19.75 26.04
CA PRO A 235 17.59 -20.89 25.50
C PRO A 235 16.07 -20.70 25.62
N TRP A 236 15.36 -20.99 24.53
CA TRP A 236 13.92 -21.18 24.44
C TRP A 236 13.62 -22.62 24.03
N TYR A 237 12.51 -23.19 24.50
CA TYR A 237 12.09 -24.56 24.21
C TYR A 237 13.25 -25.56 24.29
N PHE A 238 13.61 -25.98 25.49
CA PHE A 238 14.83 -26.74 25.72
C PHE A 238 14.57 -28.11 26.32
N PHE A 239 15.43 -29.07 25.99
CA PHE A 239 15.52 -30.36 26.65
C PHE A 239 16.98 -30.76 26.83
N PHE A 240 17.25 -31.59 27.82
CA PHE A 240 18.60 -31.94 28.24
C PHE A 240 18.78 -33.43 28.37
N THR A 241 19.96 -33.90 27.94
CA THR A 241 20.35 -35.31 28.03
C THR A 241 21.74 -35.42 28.64
N VAL A 242 21.96 -36.53 29.36
CA VAL A 242 23.26 -36.95 29.88
C VAL A 242 23.53 -38.33 29.31
N ASP A 243 24.62 -38.47 28.55
CA ASP A 243 24.96 -39.70 27.82
C ASP A 243 23.80 -40.23 26.95
N GLY A 244 23.02 -39.30 26.36
CA GLY A 244 21.85 -39.60 25.54
C GLY A 244 20.57 -39.92 26.32
N ILE A 245 20.61 -39.95 27.66
CA ILE A 245 19.46 -40.21 28.52
C ILE A 245 18.78 -38.88 28.89
N PRO A 246 17.50 -38.68 28.54
CA PRO A 246 16.75 -37.48 28.92
C PRO A 246 16.74 -37.25 30.43
N GLN A 247 16.93 -35.99 30.83
CA GLN A 247 16.88 -35.56 32.22
C GLN A 247 15.73 -34.56 32.44
N THR A 248 15.25 -34.45 33.68
CA THR A 248 14.29 -33.41 34.03
C THR A 248 15.00 -32.05 34.16
N LEU A 249 14.51 -31.06 33.41
CA LEU A 249 15.09 -29.72 33.34
C LEU A 249 14.04 -28.66 33.73
N GLY A 250 14.34 -27.83 34.73
CA GLY A 250 13.49 -26.74 35.20
C GLY A 250 14.10 -25.36 34.96
N ILE A 251 13.32 -24.31 35.23
CA ILE A 251 13.79 -22.91 35.16
C ILE A 251 14.14 -22.45 36.58
N GLU A 252 15.36 -21.98 36.78
CA GLU A 252 15.81 -21.47 38.07
C GLU A 252 15.00 -20.23 38.50
N GLY A 253 14.47 -20.25 39.73
CA GLY A 253 13.67 -19.16 40.28
C GLY A 253 12.18 -19.24 39.94
N VAL A 254 11.78 -20.12 39.01
CA VAL A 254 10.37 -20.37 38.65
C VAL A 254 9.91 -21.74 39.14
N HIS A 255 10.71 -22.77 38.88
CA HIS A 255 10.38 -24.14 39.26
C HIS A 255 11.06 -24.54 40.58
N PRO A 256 10.38 -25.36 41.42
CA PRO A 256 10.98 -25.90 42.64
C PRO A 256 12.16 -26.81 42.29
N GLU A 257 13.31 -26.56 42.93
CA GLU A 257 14.56 -27.24 42.59
C GLU A 257 14.50 -28.75 42.85
N GLU A 258 13.69 -29.19 43.82
CA GLU A 258 13.56 -30.58 44.24
C GLU A 258 12.94 -31.49 43.17
N GLU A 259 12.15 -30.93 42.25
CA GLU A 259 11.42 -31.69 41.22
C GLU A 259 12.24 -31.92 39.94
N TYR A 260 13.32 -31.18 39.74
CA TYR A 260 14.11 -31.19 38.51
C TYR A 260 15.55 -31.58 38.79
N ALA A 261 16.13 -32.46 37.97
CA ALA A 261 17.52 -32.87 38.12
C ALA A 261 18.51 -31.74 37.76
N PHE A 262 18.11 -30.88 36.83
CA PHE A 262 18.88 -29.73 36.39
C PHE A 262 18.01 -28.48 36.32
N LEU A 263 18.63 -27.32 36.45
CA LEU A 263 18.00 -26.03 36.31
C LEU A 263 18.74 -25.18 35.27
N VAL A 264 17.98 -24.49 34.43
CA VAL A 264 18.48 -23.49 33.48
C VAL A 264 18.22 -22.10 34.05
N ASN A 265 19.22 -21.22 33.94
CA ASN A 265 19.06 -19.79 34.14
C ASN A 265 19.13 -19.10 32.78
N GLN A 266 17.99 -18.60 32.30
CA GLN A 266 17.90 -17.96 30.98
C GLN A 266 18.59 -16.59 30.97
N GLU A 267 18.49 -15.81 32.03
CA GLU A 267 19.09 -14.47 32.13
C GLU A 267 20.61 -14.52 32.18
N LYS A 268 21.16 -15.41 33.01
CA LYS A 268 22.61 -15.58 33.20
C LYS A 268 23.24 -16.60 32.25
N LYS A 269 22.43 -17.23 31.40
CA LYS A 269 22.84 -18.20 30.36
C LYS A 269 23.70 -19.32 30.92
N TYR A 270 23.18 -20.09 31.87
CA TYR A 270 23.84 -21.32 32.31
C TYR A 270 22.86 -22.43 32.65
N LEU A 271 23.36 -23.65 32.58
CA LEU A 271 22.76 -24.87 33.11
C LEU A 271 23.47 -25.21 34.44
N ARG A 272 22.74 -25.63 35.47
CA ARG A 272 23.34 -26.18 36.69
C ARG A 272 22.65 -27.44 37.19
N CYS A 273 23.40 -28.26 37.93
CA CYS A 273 22.81 -29.36 38.68
C CYS A 273 21.96 -28.84 39.85
N SER A 274 20.84 -29.50 40.11
CA SER A 274 20.10 -29.33 41.35
C SER A 274 20.87 -29.95 42.53
N LYS A 275 20.59 -29.51 43.76
CA LYS A 275 21.31 -29.98 44.97
C LYS A 275 21.28 -31.50 45.17
N GLN A 276 20.15 -32.13 44.87
CA GLN A 276 19.93 -33.57 44.98
C GLN A 276 20.61 -34.38 43.87
N THR A 277 20.96 -33.75 42.75
CA THR A 277 21.56 -34.42 41.61
C THR A 277 23.06 -34.61 41.86
N PRO A 278 23.58 -35.85 41.79
CA PRO A 278 25.01 -36.09 41.88
C PRO A 278 25.76 -35.40 40.75
N THR A 279 27.00 -34.98 41.02
CA THR A 279 27.83 -34.36 39.98
C THR A 279 28.05 -35.37 38.84
N PRO A 280 27.82 -34.99 37.57
CA PRO A 280 28.03 -35.88 36.44
C PRO A 280 29.46 -36.45 36.44
N PRO A 281 29.65 -37.77 36.27
CA PRO A 281 30.98 -38.39 36.26
C PRO A 281 31.89 -37.82 35.18
N ALA A 282 33.20 -37.87 35.43
CA ALA A 282 34.19 -37.47 34.44
C ALA A 282 34.04 -38.31 33.16
N GLY A 283 33.90 -37.64 32.02
CA GLY A 283 33.72 -38.27 30.72
C GLY A 283 32.28 -38.32 30.21
N SER A 284 31.27 -38.11 31.05
CA SER A 284 29.86 -38.03 30.62
C SER A 284 29.64 -36.88 29.65
N VAL A 285 28.80 -37.10 28.64
CA VAL A 285 28.43 -36.09 27.64
C VAL A 285 27.13 -35.43 28.06
N LEU A 286 27.20 -34.13 28.30
CA LEU A 286 26.05 -33.29 28.62
C LEU A 286 25.61 -32.61 27.33
N ALA A 287 24.36 -32.78 26.91
CA ALA A 287 23.86 -32.16 25.69
C ALA A 287 22.51 -31.49 25.96
N ILE A 288 22.48 -30.17 25.76
CA ILE A 288 21.25 -29.38 25.77
C ILE A 288 20.87 -29.02 24.34
N THR A 289 19.62 -29.26 23.98
CA THR A 289 19.05 -28.90 22.69
C THR A 289 17.97 -27.86 22.91
N TYR A 290 18.07 -26.73 22.21
CA TYR A 290 17.21 -25.56 22.42
C TYR A 290 17.13 -24.70 21.16
N ARG A 291 16.15 -23.81 21.12
CA ARG A 291 16.04 -22.72 20.13
C ARG A 291 16.46 -21.40 20.78
N TYR A 292 16.96 -20.44 20.02
CA TYR A 292 17.32 -19.12 20.55
C TYR A 292 16.88 -18.02 19.58
N ASP A 293 16.76 -16.79 20.08
CA ASP A 293 16.41 -15.65 19.24
C ASP A 293 17.57 -15.31 18.30
N MET A 294 17.27 -15.21 17.00
CA MET A 294 18.17 -14.73 15.97
C MET A 294 17.58 -13.49 15.30
N ASP A 295 18.42 -12.49 15.05
CA ASP A 295 18.01 -11.30 14.31
C ASP A 295 17.68 -11.65 12.86
N ILE A 296 16.57 -11.14 12.35
CA ILE A 296 16.18 -11.34 10.97
C ILE A 296 16.85 -10.26 10.12
N ILE A 297 17.82 -10.67 9.30
CA ILE A 297 18.50 -9.80 8.34
C ILE A 297 18.43 -10.47 6.97
N THR A 298 17.70 -9.85 6.05
CA THR A 298 17.55 -10.32 4.67
C THR A 298 18.09 -9.27 3.72
N VAL A 299 18.70 -9.70 2.60
CA VAL A 299 19.14 -8.81 1.53
C VAL A 299 18.58 -9.28 0.19
N ALA A 300 18.02 -8.36 -0.58
CA ALA A 300 17.59 -8.60 -1.96
C ALA A 300 18.34 -7.67 -2.92
N ASN A 301 18.57 -8.14 -4.15
CA ASN A 301 19.31 -7.42 -5.17
C ASN A 301 18.58 -7.46 -6.52
N ASN A 302 18.61 -6.36 -7.26
CA ASN A 302 18.27 -6.33 -8.68
C ASN A 302 19.54 -6.15 -9.52
N SER A 303 20.11 -7.26 -9.99
CA SER A 303 21.35 -7.26 -10.76
C SER A 303 21.25 -6.54 -12.10
N ASP A 304 20.09 -6.61 -12.78
CA ASP A 304 19.90 -5.99 -14.09
C ASP A 304 19.93 -4.46 -13.98
N SER A 305 19.26 -3.92 -12.96
CA SER A 305 19.31 -2.48 -12.64
C SER A 305 20.73 -2.04 -12.28
N GLN A 306 21.45 -2.82 -11.45
CA GLN A 306 22.82 -2.51 -11.04
C GLN A 306 23.76 -2.45 -12.26
N LEU A 307 23.66 -3.42 -13.18
CA LEU A 307 24.47 -3.46 -14.39
C LEU A 307 24.20 -2.25 -15.29
N GLU A 308 22.93 -1.90 -15.49
CA GLU A 308 22.56 -0.79 -16.37
C GLU A 308 22.98 0.57 -15.78
N LEU A 309 22.75 0.79 -14.48
CA LEU A 309 23.24 1.99 -13.80
C LEU A 309 24.76 2.06 -13.78
N GLY A 310 25.44 0.94 -13.55
CA GLY A 310 26.90 0.88 -13.55
C GLY A 310 27.49 1.27 -14.91
N ARG A 311 26.84 0.86 -16.01
CA ARG A 311 27.20 1.29 -17.37
C ARG A 311 27.08 2.80 -17.56
N ILE A 312 26.01 3.41 -17.05
CA ILE A 312 25.73 4.85 -17.21
C ILE A 312 26.63 5.71 -16.32
N GLN A 313 26.75 5.34 -15.04
CA GLN A 313 27.49 6.10 -14.03
C GLN A 313 28.99 5.80 -14.04
N SER A 314 29.43 4.78 -14.79
CA SER A 314 30.82 4.30 -14.79
C SER A 314 31.29 3.85 -13.39
N ASN A 315 30.41 3.21 -12.63
CA ASN A 315 30.67 2.64 -11.29
C ASN A 315 30.01 1.24 -11.18
N ASP A 316 29.82 0.74 -9.96
CA ASP A 316 29.15 -0.55 -9.71
C ASP A 316 27.62 -0.50 -9.83
N GLY A 317 27.04 0.70 -9.96
CA GLY A 317 25.60 0.92 -10.11
C GLY A 317 24.76 0.56 -8.89
N ILE A 318 25.38 0.26 -7.75
CA ILE A 318 24.70 -0.20 -6.54
C ILE A 318 24.18 0.99 -5.74
N VAL A 319 22.89 0.96 -5.42
CA VAL A 319 22.25 1.91 -4.51
C VAL A 319 21.53 1.15 -3.41
N GLU A 320 22.06 1.26 -2.19
CA GLU A 320 21.63 0.49 -1.03
C GLU A 320 20.57 1.24 -0.21
N HIS A 321 19.61 0.50 0.31
CA HIS A 321 18.64 1.01 1.28
C HIS A 321 18.38 -0.03 2.36
N ALA A 322 18.22 0.43 3.61
CA ALA A 322 17.87 -0.42 4.74
C ALA A 322 16.48 -0.04 5.26
N VAL A 323 15.59 -1.03 5.34
CA VAL A 323 14.26 -0.89 5.95
C VAL A 323 14.31 -1.60 7.30
N THR A 324 14.01 -0.88 8.37
CA THR A 324 13.90 -1.46 9.71
C THR A 324 12.44 -1.68 10.04
N ASN A 325 12.06 -2.93 10.29
CA ASN A 325 10.71 -3.29 10.70
C ASN A 325 10.72 -4.43 11.72
N THR A 326 10.70 -4.07 13.00
CA THR A 326 10.77 -5.02 14.11
C THR A 326 9.50 -5.86 14.29
N SER A 327 8.40 -5.55 13.58
CA SER A 327 7.19 -6.38 13.60
C SER A 327 7.31 -7.62 12.71
N ILE A 328 8.34 -7.71 11.87
CA ILE A 328 8.61 -8.87 11.03
C ILE A 328 9.30 -9.93 11.88
N THR A 329 8.66 -11.08 12.05
CA THR A 329 9.15 -12.19 12.89
C THR A 329 9.44 -13.48 12.11
N SER A 330 9.46 -13.42 10.76
CA SER A 330 9.85 -14.53 9.89
C SER A 330 10.74 -14.08 8.72
N PHE A 331 11.63 -14.96 8.27
CA PHE A 331 12.49 -14.71 7.11
C PHE A 331 11.69 -14.56 5.82
N GLU A 332 10.65 -15.36 5.63
CA GLU A 332 9.78 -15.31 4.45
C GLU A 332 9.06 -13.95 4.33
N ALA A 333 8.56 -13.40 5.44
CA ALA A 333 7.94 -12.08 5.42
C ALA A 333 8.97 -10.96 5.15
N ALA A 334 10.21 -11.12 5.61
CA ALA A 334 11.30 -10.20 5.29
C ALA A 334 11.69 -10.26 3.81
N GLU A 335 11.75 -11.46 3.21
CA GLU A 335 12.01 -11.67 1.78
C GLU A 335 10.91 -11.04 0.92
N ALA A 336 9.63 -11.32 1.23
CA ALA A 336 8.50 -10.75 0.50
C ALA A 336 8.49 -9.21 0.53
N LEU A 337 8.86 -8.60 1.68
CA LEU A 337 9.01 -7.15 1.78
C LEU A 337 10.19 -6.64 0.93
N ALA A 338 11.33 -7.33 0.96
CA ALA A 338 12.50 -6.95 0.17
C ALA A 338 12.21 -6.97 -1.34
N ASP A 339 11.49 -7.99 -1.82
CA ASP A 339 11.07 -8.11 -3.21
C ASP A 339 10.07 -7.03 -3.61
N SER A 340 9.12 -6.68 -2.72
CA SER A 340 8.16 -5.59 -2.94
C SER A 340 8.86 -4.23 -3.08
N GLU A 341 9.86 -3.96 -2.23
CA GLU A 341 10.69 -2.76 -2.33
C GLU A 341 11.47 -2.71 -3.64
N LEU A 342 12.10 -3.81 -4.04
CA LEU A 342 12.80 -3.86 -5.33
C LEU A 342 11.84 -3.64 -6.50
N ALA A 343 10.69 -4.29 -6.53
CA ALA A 343 9.70 -4.10 -7.60
C ALA A 343 9.28 -2.63 -7.76
N SER A 344 9.23 -1.88 -6.66
CA SER A 344 8.74 -0.49 -6.62
C SER A 344 9.82 0.57 -6.87
N TYR A 345 11.09 0.24 -6.61
CA TYR A 345 12.17 1.22 -6.54
C TYR A 345 13.49 0.80 -7.22
N SER A 346 13.59 -0.41 -7.79
CA SER A 346 14.84 -0.87 -8.40
C SER A 346 15.19 -0.14 -9.68
N TRP A 347 14.25 0.54 -10.33
CA TRP A 347 14.44 1.23 -11.61
C TRP A 347 14.17 2.73 -11.49
N PRO A 348 14.77 3.56 -12.37
CA PRO A 348 14.49 4.99 -12.40
C PRO A 348 13.01 5.26 -12.60
N ARG A 349 12.48 6.21 -11.82
CA ARG A 349 11.07 6.58 -11.85
C ARG A 349 10.84 7.60 -12.95
N VAL A 350 9.83 7.33 -13.77
CA VAL A 350 9.33 8.26 -14.77
C VAL A 350 8.02 8.82 -14.29
N GLN A 351 7.89 10.14 -14.35
CA GLN A 351 6.63 10.84 -14.19
C GLN A 351 6.48 11.80 -15.36
N GLY A 352 5.30 11.85 -15.96
CA GLY A 352 5.06 12.76 -17.06
C GLY A 352 3.60 13.07 -17.25
N GLU A 353 3.35 13.96 -18.19
CA GLU A 353 2.01 14.36 -18.54
C GLU A 353 1.89 14.74 -20.02
N PHE A 354 0.68 14.60 -20.55
CA PHE A 354 0.32 15.04 -21.89
C PHE A 354 -1.15 15.43 -21.93
N GLN A 355 -1.54 16.07 -23.04
CA GLN A 355 -2.93 16.46 -23.29
C GLN A 355 -3.44 15.82 -24.58
N THR A 356 -4.68 15.37 -24.58
CA THR A 356 -5.37 14.86 -25.77
C THR A 356 -6.86 15.19 -25.73
N SER A 357 -7.52 15.16 -26.88
CA SER A 357 -8.98 15.22 -26.99
C SER A 357 -9.61 13.85 -27.23
N PHE A 358 -8.81 12.77 -27.26
CA PHE A 358 -9.32 11.41 -27.43
C PHE A 358 -9.99 10.95 -26.13
N PRO A 359 -11.28 10.54 -26.14
CA PRO A 359 -12.00 10.17 -24.93
C PRO A 359 -11.64 8.76 -24.43
N GLY A 360 -12.10 8.41 -23.23
CA GLY A 360 -11.97 7.06 -22.67
C GLY A 360 -10.76 6.87 -21.74
N TRP A 361 -10.10 7.96 -21.35
CA TRP A 361 -9.05 7.93 -20.33
C TRP A 361 -9.65 7.78 -18.95
N ALA A 362 -9.08 6.87 -18.18
CA ALA A 362 -9.38 6.70 -16.76
C ALA A 362 -8.07 6.38 -16.02
N PRO A 363 -7.95 6.77 -14.76
CA PRO A 363 -6.85 6.33 -13.91
C PRO A 363 -6.75 4.80 -13.86
N GLY A 364 -5.52 4.28 -13.77
CA GLY A 364 -5.22 2.84 -13.67
C GLY A 364 -5.06 2.14 -15.01
N GLN A 365 -5.38 2.83 -16.12
CA GLN A 365 -5.06 2.33 -17.45
C GLN A 365 -3.55 2.28 -17.67
N GLU A 366 -3.10 1.29 -18.44
CA GLU A 366 -1.74 1.19 -18.94
C GLU A 366 -1.64 1.84 -20.32
N VAL A 367 -0.84 2.91 -20.40
CA VAL A 367 -0.55 3.60 -21.64
C VAL A 367 0.81 3.15 -22.17
N GLU A 368 0.82 2.68 -23.41
CA GLU A 368 2.03 2.41 -24.15
C GLU A 368 2.54 3.72 -24.76
N ILE A 369 3.77 4.08 -24.41
CA ILE A 369 4.49 5.23 -24.97
C ILE A 369 5.62 4.67 -25.82
N ASN A 370 5.66 5.06 -27.08
CA ASN A 370 6.69 4.71 -28.04
C ASN A 370 7.16 6.01 -28.71
N LEU A 371 8.01 6.76 -28.02
CA LEU A 371 8.54 8.05 -28.46
C LEU A 371 10.09 8.02 -28.43
N PRO A 372 10.73 7.23 -29.32
CA PRO A 372 12.19 7.17 -29.44
C PRO A 372 12.80 8.54 -29.75
N ASP A 373 12.07 9.38 -30.51
CA ASP A 373 12.43 10.75 -30.83
C ASP A 373 12.51 11.67 -29.60
N ARG A 374 11.90 11.25 -28.49
CA ARG A 374 11.90 11.94 -27.20
C ARG A 374 12.54 11.12 -26.08
N GLY A 375 13.16 9.98 -26.39
CA GLY A 375 13.85 9.13 -25.40
C GLY A 375 12.95 8.50 -24.35
N LEU A 376 11.68 8.22 -24.67
CA LEU A 376 10.78 7.50 -23.76
C LEU A 376 10.01 6.40 -24.50
N GLU A 377 10.27 5.17 -24.09
CA GLU A 377 9.61 3.97 -24.60
C GLU A 377 9.23 3.07 -23.42
N GLY A 378 8.05 2.45 -23.49
CA GLY A 378 7.58 1.51 -22.48
C GLY A 378 6.11 1.66 -22.12
N LYS A 379 5.72 0.97 -21.06
CA LYS A 379 4.35 0.95 -20.53
C LYS A 379 4.30 1.71 -19.22
N PHE A 380 3.37 2.64 -19.11
CA PHE A 380 3.22 3.52 -17.95
C PHE A 380 1.79 3.48 -17.45
N THR A 381 1.59 3.66 -16.15
CA THR A 381 0.27 3.67 -15.55
C THR A 381 -0.26 5.10 -15.51
N VAL A 382 -1.50 5.30 -15.96
CA VAL A 382 -2.22 6.56 -15.82
C VAL A 382 -2.54 6.80 -14.34
N ARG A 383 -1.99 7.85 -13.76
CA ARG A 383 -2.16 8.21 -12.34
C ARG A 383 -3.28 9.22 -12.12
N ARG A 384 -3.49 10.13 -13.06
CA ARG A 384 -4.49 11.19 -12.95
C ARG A 384 -5.02 11.56 -14.32
N VAL A 385 -6.31 11.86 -14.39
CA VAL A 385 -6.97 12.39 -15.59
C VAL A 385 -7.74 13.64 -15.19
N THR A 386 -7.31 14.80 -15.68
CA THR A 386 -8.07 16.04 -15.55
C THR A 386 -8.85 16.29 -16.83
N ILE A 387 -10.17 16.38 -16.71
CA ILE A 387 -11.12 16.58 -17.80
C ILE A 387 -11.61 18.03 -17.74
N THR A 388 -11.39 18.78 -18.81
CA THR A 388 -11.79 20.19 -18.93
C THR A 388 -12.49 20.42 -20.26
N PRO A 389 -13.52 21.28 -20.33
CA PRO A 389 -14.14 21.64 -21.60
C PRO A 389 -13.15 22.48 -22.42
N PHE A 390 -12.91 22.09 -23.68
CA PHE A 390 -12.15 22.90 -24.65
C PHE A 390 -13.09 23.77 -25.50
N THR A 391 -14.23 23.19 -25.88
CA THR A 391 -15.35 23.87 -26.52
C THR A 391 -16.66 23.32 -25.97
N GLU A 392 -17.80 23.79 -26.47
CA GLU A 392 -19.12 23.24 -26.15
C GLU A 392 -19.29 21.75 -26.51
N SER A 393 -18.43 21.19 -27.37
CA SER A 393 -18.53 19.80 -27.83
C SER A 393 -17.27 18.95 -27.62
N ILE A 394 -16.12 19.57 -27.33
CA ILE A 394 -14.83 18.87 -27.19
C ILE A 394 -14.34 19.00 -25.75
N TRP A 395 -13.89 17.87 -25.20
CA TRP A 395 -13.17 17.80 -23.93
C TRP A 395 -11.68 17.68 -24.17
N THR A 396 -10.89 18.34 -23.33
CA THR A 396 -9.46 18.09 -23.20
C THR A 396 -9.22 17.25 -21.96
N TYR A 397 -8.47 16.17 -22.16
CA TYR A 397 -7.96 15.29 -21.14
C TYR A 397 -6.50 15.64 -20.92
N ARG A 398 -6.14 16.03 -19.71
CA ARG A 398 -4.75 16.08 -19.25
C ARG A 398 -4.48 14.80 -18.48
N ILE A 399 -3.52 14.02 -18.96
CA ILE A 399 -3.16 12.73 -18.40
C ILE A 399 -1.84 12.91 -17.69
N GLU A 400 -1.76 12.50 -16.43
CA GLU A 400 -0.50 12.29 -15.73
C GLU A 400 -0.24 10.80 -15.64
N PHE A 401 0.96 10.38 -16.02
CA PHE A 401 1.38 8.99 -16.02
C PHE A 401 2.65 8.82 -15.18
N ALA A 402 2.82 7.64 -14.62
CA ALA A 402 4.04 7.27 -13.94
C ALA A 402 4.37 5.79 -14.16
N GLY A 403 5.65 5.47 -14.07
CA GLY A 403 6.14 4.10 -14.20
C GLY A 403 7.63 4.03 -13.96
N VAL A 404 8.20 2.89 -14.31
CA VAL A 404 9.65 2.67 -14.28
C VAL A 404 10.19 2.67 -15.71
N MET A 405 11.39 3.23 -15.89
CA MET A 405 12.10 3.16 -17.17
C MET A 405 12.91 1.86 -17.21
N LEU A 406 12.58 0.96 -18.14
CA LEU A 406 13.30 -0.29 -18.35
C LEU A 406 14.30 -0.09 -19.50
N GLY A 407 15.57 0.08 -19.15
CA GLY A 407 16.66 0.31 -20.10
C GLY A 407 16.72 1.74 -20.64
N TYR A 408 17.94 2.17 -21.01
CA TYR A 408 18.25 3.45 -21.63
C TYR A 408 18.83 3.30 -23.03
#